data_AF-A0A7J2ZH68-F1
#
_entry.id   AF-A0A7J2ZH68-F1
#
_cell.length_a   1.000
_cell.length_b   1.000
_cell.length_c   1.000
_cell.angle_alpha   90.00
_cell.angle_beta   90.00
_cell.angle_gamma   90.00
#
_symmetry.space_group_name_H-M   'P 1'
#
loop_
_entity.id
_entity.type
_entity.pdbx_description
1 polymer ?
#
loop_
_entity_poly.entity_id
_entity_poly.type
_entity_poly.pdbx_seq_one_letter_code
_entity_poly.pdbx_strand_id
1 'polypeptide(L)'
;MTAIENLAKILPVTLLGIYLHAVFLSISMGTPIVLVSLIYLWNKTKNELYFRAIRTITAILAVNFAAGAATGTLVEFGLVQAWPGMIFVLSTVGFVPFTLELIAFVAEIVLLLLFIITLGRLRPMISLALMAIYFIFAAFSGVVITSVNSWMNVPWGTADLVRTFYPFTPTFGPLQVSSDSFMNLRLIFLSSYLSYGSASQAIQAWQYPSRSVDSY
;
A
#
# COMPACT_ATOMS: atom_id res chain seq x y z
N MET A 1 -8.66 -15.45 32.32
CA MET A 1 -7.88 -15.47 31.07
C MET A 1 -6.98 -14.25 31.10
N THR A 2 -5.67 -14.44 31.21
CA THR A 2 -4.74 -13.32 31.44
C THR A 2 -4.61 -12.49 30.16
N ALA A 3 -4.35 -11.18 30.27
CA ALA A 3 -4.17 -10.30 29.10
C ALA A 3 -3.10 -10.84 28.10
N ILE A 4 -2.13 -11.60 28.62
CA ILE A 4 -1.07 -12.26 27.86
C ILE A 4 -1.60 -13.41 26.99
N GLU A 5 -2.55 -14.22 27.48
CA GLU A 5 -3.18 -15.27 26.67
C GLU A 5 -4.00 -14.71 25.49
N ASN A 6 -4.64 -13.57 25.69
CA ASN A 6 -5.38 -12.90 24.62
C ASN A 6 -4.43 -12.33 23.56
N LEU A 7 -3.32 -11.72 23.97
CA LEU A 7 -2.28 -11.22 23.07
C LEU A 7 -1.67 -12.34 22.21
N ALA A 8 -1.37 -13.50 22.82
CA ALA A 8 -0.80 -14.65 22.10
C ALA A 8 -1.71 -15.18 20.99
N LYS A 9 -3.03 -14.98 21.10
CA LYS A 9 -4.01 -15.39 20.07
C LYS A 9 -4.23 -14.34 19.00
N ILE A 10 -4.28 -13.07 19.39
CA ILE A 10 -4.64 -11.96 18.52
C ILE A 10 -3.47 -11.58 17.60
N LEU A 11 -2.25 -11.52 18.15
CA LEU A 11 -1.05 -11.09 17.44
C LEU A 11 -0.78 -11.86 16.13
N PRO A 12 -0.76 -13.21 16.10
CA PRO A 12 -0.50 -13.95 14.86
C PRO A 12 -1.57 -13.73 13.80
N VAL A 13 -2.84 -13.58 14.19
CA VAL A 13 -3.95 -13.33 13.26
C VAL A 13 -3.82 -11.95 12.62
N THR A 14 -3.55 -10.92 13.43
CA THR A 14 -3.36 -9.56 12.89
C THR A 14 -2.11 -9.46 12.02
N LEU A 15 -1.02 -10.13 12.42
CA LEU A 15 0.23 -10.15 11.67
C LEU A 15 0.02 -10.83 10.31
N LEU A 16 -0.61 -12.00 10.30
CA LEU A 16 -0.94 -12.71 9.07
C LEU A 16 -1.81 -11.87 8.14
N GLY A 17 -2.86 -11.22 8.66
CA GLY A 17 -3.75 -10.37 7.87
C GLY A 17 -3.00 -9.21 7.20
N ILE A 18 -2.19 -8.48 7.96
CA ILE A 18 -1.42 -7.34 7.46
C ILE A 18 -0.42 -7.78 6.39
N TYR A 19 0.39 -8.82 6.64
CA TYR A 19 1.39 -9.27 5.67
C TYR A 19 0.75 -9.89 4.42
N LEU A 20 -0.36 -10.62 4.57
CA LEU A 20 -1.12 -11.14 3.43
C LEU A 20 -1.63 -10.00 2.54
N HIS A 21 -2.24 -8.97 3.15
CA HIS A 21 -2.72 -7.80 2.40
C HIS A 21 -1.57 -7.03 1.73
N ALA A 22 -0.43 -6.88 2.41
CA ALA A 22 0.76 -6.21 1.89
C ALA A 22 1.31 -6.86 0.60
N VAL A 23 1.15 -8.18 0.42
CA VAL A 23 1.53 -8.87 -0.83
C VAL A 23 0.68 -8.37 -2.01
N PHE A 24 -0.64 -8.30 -1.84
CA PHE A 24 -1.55 -7.80 -2.88
C PHE A 24 -1.26 -6.33 -3.22
N LEU A 25 -1.03 -5.50 -2.20
CA LEU A 25 -0.62 -4.10 -2.35
C LEU A 25 0.67 -3.96 -3.17
N SER A 26 1.71 -4.74 -2.84
CA SER A 26 3.00 -4.67 -3.53
C SER A 26 2.89 -5.01 -5.02
N ILE A 27 2.05 -5.99 -5.38
CA ILE A 27 1.78 -6.34 -6.78
C ILE A 27 0.98 -5.23 -7.47
N SER A 28 -0.07 -4.70 -6.82
CA SER A 28 -0.91 -3.63 -7.37
C SER A 28 -0.14 -2.32 -7.62
N MET A 29 0.88 -2.02 -6.82
CA MET A 29 1.72 -0.83 -6.96
C MET A 29 2.72 -0.93 -8.11
N GLY A 30 3.31 -2.11 -8.33
CA GLY A 30 4.32 -2.31 -9.37
C GLY A 30 3.74 -2.50 -10.78
N THR A 31 2.56 -3.11 -10.88
CA THR A 31 1.94 -3.47 -12.17
C THR A 31 1.63 -2.27 -13.09
N PRO A 32 1.17 -1.10 -12.59
CA PRO A 32 0.90 0.08 -13.42
C PRO A 32 2.13 0.57 -14.19
N ILE A 33 3.33 0.51 -13.60
CA ILE A 33 4.57 0.89 -14.28
C ILE A 33 4.79 0.00 -15.50
N VAL A 34 4.62 -1.32 -15.33
CA VAL A 34 4.73 -2.31 -16.41
C VAL A 34 3.68 -2.02 -17.50
N LEU A 35 2.43 -1.75 -17.11
CA LEU A 35 1.36 -1.44 -18.06
C LEU A 35 1.63 -0.15 -18.83
N VAL A 36 2.09 0.93 -18.18
CA VAL A 36 2.46 2.19 -18.84
C VAL A 36 3.57 1.95 -19.86
N SER A 37 4.62 1.20 -19.50
CA SER A 37 5.72 0.84 -20.42
C SER A 37 5.22 0.03 -21.62
N LEU A 38 4.37 -0.98 -21.40
CA LEU A 38 3.82 -1.81 -22.47
C LEU A 38 2.90 -1.01 -23.39
N ILE A 39 2.04 -0.13 -22.86
CA ILE A 39 1.17 0.74 -23.65
C ILE A 39 2.01 1.71 -24.49
N TYR A 40 3.09 2.26 -23.93
CA TYR A 40 4.02 3.12 -24.66
C TYR A 40 4.70 2.38 -25.82
N LEU A 41 5.23 1.17 -25.56
CA LEU A 41 5.85 0.33 -26.59
C LEU A 41 4.84 -0.09 -27.66
N TRP A 42 3.62 -0.47 -27.27
CA TRP A 42 2.54 -0.76 -28.20
C TRP A 42 2.18 0.46 -29.05
N ASN A 43 2.14 1.66 -28.45
CA ASN A 43 1.83 2.88 -29.19
C ASN A 43 2.87 3.18 -30.28
N LYS A 44 4.16 2.91 -30.02
CA LYS A 44 5.26 3.08 -30.99
C LYS A 44 5.33 1.98 -32.04
N THR A 45 5.24 0.72 -31.62
CA THR A 45 5.51 -0.45 -32.49
C THR A 45 4.27 -0.99 -33.19
N LYS A 46 3.07 -0.71 -32.64
CA LYS A 46 1.80 -1.31 -33.05
C LYS A 46 1.78 -2.85 -33.08
N ASN A 47 2.71 -3.50 -32.38
CA ASN A 47 2.81 -4.96 -32.35
C ASN A 47 1.72 -5.56 -31.45
N GLU A 48 0.94 -6.50 -32.00
CA GLU A 48 -0.17 -7.17 -31.31
C GLU A 48 0.27 -7.99 -30.08
N LEU A 49 1.53 -8.41 -30.00
CA LEU A 49 2.07 -9.12 -28.84
C LEU A 49 2.00 -8.24 -27.58
N TYR A 50 2.36 -6.96 -27.69
CA TYR A 50 2.26 -6.03 -26.56
C TYR A 50 0.81 -5.82 -26.15
N PHE A 51 -0.12 -5.74 -27.10
CA PHE A 51 -1.54 -5.57 -26.80
C PHE A 51 -2.14 -6.79 -26.08
N ARG A 52 -1.73 -8.00 -26.47
CA ARG A 52 -2.09 -9.24 -25.76
C ARG A 52 -1.54 -9.23 -24.33
N ALA A 53 -0.27 -8.86 -24.15
CA ALA A 53 0.34 -8.74 -22.83
C ALA A 53 -0.40 -7.74 -21.93
N ILE A 54 -0.75 -6.55 -22.47
CA ILE A 54 -1.53 -5.54 -21.76
C ILE A 54 -2.85 -6.12 -21.27
N ARG A 55 -3.62 -6.81 -22.13
CA ARG A 55 -4.90 -7.42 -21.73
C ARG A 55 -4.74 -8.45 -20.61
N THR A 56 -3.76 -9.34 -20.71
CA THR A 56 -3.51 -10.37 -19.71
C THR A 56 -3.10 -9.75 -18.37
N ILE A 57 -2.14 -8.82 -18.37
CA ILE A 57 -1.64 -8.17 -17.16
C ILE A 57 -2.74 -7.32 -16.52
N THR A 58 -3.59 -6.67 -17.32
CA THR A 58 -4.74 -5.91 -16.81
C THR A 58 -5.74 -6.81 -16.09
N ALA A 59 -6.03 -8.00 -16.63
CA ALA A 59 -6.90 -8.96 -15.96
C ALA A 59 -6.30 -9.47 -14.64
N ILE A 60 -5.00 -9.74 -14.61
CA ILE A 60 -4.27 -10.11 -13.39
C ILE A 60 -4.36 -8.98 -12.36
N LEU A 61 -4.11 -7.73 -12.78
CA LEU A 61 -4.22 -6.56 -11.93
C LEU A 61 -5.63 -6.42 -11.34
N ALA A 62 -6.68 -6.60 -12.15
CA ALA A 62 -8.06 -6.47 -11.69
C ALA A 62 -8.41 -7.50 -10.61
N VAL A 63 -8.01 -8.77 -10.79
CA VAL A 63 -8.22 -9.84 -9.80
C VAL A 63 -7.39 -9.59 -8.54
N ASN A 64 -6.11 -9.24 -8.70
CA ASN A 64 -5.23 -8.91 -7.57
C ASN A 64 -5.75 -7.71 -6.77
N PHE A 65 -6.23 -6.68 -7.46
CA PHE A 65 -6.80 -5.49 -6.84
C PHE A 65 -8.08 -5.83 -6.06
N ALA A 66 -8.97 -6.65 -6.62
CA ALA A 66 -10.19 -7.09 -5.92
C ALA A 66 -9.87 -7.92 -4.67
N ALA A 67 -8.91 -8.85 -4.75
CA ALA A 67 -8.44 -9.61 -3.60
C ALA A 67 -7.75 -8.72 -2.55
N GLY A 68 -6.96 -7.75 -3.01
CA GLY A 68 -6.35 -6.71 -2.18
C GLY A 68 -7.40 -5.90 -1.43
N ALA A 69 -8.42 -5.39 -2.12
CA ALA A 69 -9.53 -4.67 -1.51
C ALA A 69 -10.23 -5.50 -0.43
N ALA A 70 -10.60 -6.74 -0.73
CA ALA A 70 -11.26 -7.63 0.23
C ALA A 70 -10.39 -7.91 1.47
N THR A 71 -9.10 -8.19 1.27
CA THR A 71 -8.17 -8.43 2.38
C THR A 71 -7.89 -7.17 3.20
N GLY A 72 -7.84 -5.99 2.56
CA GLY A 72 -7.66 -4.71 3.23
C GLY A 72 -8.83 -4.38 4.15
N THR A 73 -10.05 -4.58 3.67
CA THR A 73 -11.26 -4.44 4.50
C THR A 73 -11.25 -5.39 5.71
N LEU A 74 -10.77 -6.63 5.53
CA LEU A 74 -10.60 -7.56 6.66
C LEU A 74 -9.55 -7.09 7.66
N VAL A 75 -8.44 -6.49 7.20
CA VAL A 75 -7.42 -5.90 8.07
C VAL A 75 -7.99 -4.73 8.85
N GLU A 76 -8.73 -3.82 8.21
CA GLU A 76 -9.33 -2.65 8.86
C GLU A 76 -10.28 -3.06 9.99
N PHE A 77 -11.28 -3.90 9.71
CA PHE A 77 -12.19 -4.39 10.75
C PHE A 77 -11.49 -5.28 11.77
N GLY A 78 -10.49 -6.06 11.33
CA GLY A 78 -9.67 -6.88 12.20
C GLY A 78 -8.91 -6.05 13.22
N LEU A 79 -8.32 -4.92 12.82
CA LEU A 79 -7.61 -3.99 13.71
C LEU A 79 -8.55 -3.31 14.69
N VAL A 80 -9.75 -2.91 14.26
CA VAL A 80 -10.78 -2.33 15.15
C VAL A 80 -11.19 -3.32 16.24
N GLN A 81 -11.40 -4.58 15.88
CA GLN A 81 -11.82 -5.63 16.81
C GLN A 81 -10.69 -6.08 17.74
N ALA A 82 -9.48 -6.25 17.19
CA ALA A 82 -8.32 -6.78 17.90
C ALA A 82 -7.62 -5.74 18.77
N TRP A 83 -7.55 -4.49 18.30
CA TRP A 83 -6.75 -3.41 18.90
C TRP A 83 -7.56 -2.11 19.11
N PRO A 84 -8.72 -2.17 19.78
CA PRO A 84 -9.62 -1.01 19.91
C PRO A 84 -8.94 0.18 20.62
N GLY A 85 -8.09 -0.07 21.61
CA GLY A 85 -7.34 0.99 22.30
C GLY A 85 -6.33 1.72 21.43
N MET A 86 -5.70 1.03 20.47
CA MET A 86 -4.77 1.67 19.52
C MET A 86 -5.51 2.44 18.44
N ILE A 87 -6.58 1.86 17.88
CA ILE A 87 -7.43 2.51 16.87
C ILE A 87 -8.00 3.83 17.39
N PHE A 88 -8.33 3.87 18.67
CA PHE A 88 -8.80 5.06 19.33
C PHE A 88 -7.77 6.19 19.44
N VAL A 89 -6.52 5.87 19.72
CA VAL A 89 -5.44 6.87 19.70
C VAL A 89 -5.22 7.32 18.26
N LEU A 90 -5.17 6.37 17.33
CA LEU A 90 -5.02 6.62 15.91
C LEU A 90 -6.17 7.43 15.32
N SER A 91 -7.39 7.38 15.84
CA SER A 91 -8.48 8.19 15.29
C SER A 91 -8.28 9.69 15.49
N THR A 92 -7.46 10.12 16.46
CA THR A 92 -7.18 11.56 16.68
C THR A 92 -6.23 12.15 15.65
N VAL A 93 -5.22 11.39 15.21
CA VAL A 93 -4.18 11.82 14.27
C VAL A 93 -4.34 11.24 12.86
N GLY A 94 -4.89 10.03 12.79
CA GLY A 94 -5.01 9.20 11.60
C GLY A 94 -6.27 9.48 10.79
N PHE A 95 -7.21 10.27 11.31
CA PHE A 95 -8.45 10.56 10.60
C PHE A 95 -8.21 11.19 9.22
N VAL A 96 -7.30 12.17 9.15
CA VAL A 96 -6.93 12.83 7.89
C VAL A 96 -6.28 11.85 6.91
N PRO A 97 -5.21 11.12 7.25
CA PRO A 97 -4.61 10.17 6.31
C PRO A 97 -5.57 9.04 5.91
N PHE A 98 -6.36 8.45 6.81
CA PHE A 98 -7.34 7.42 6.42
C PHE A 98 -8.41 7.95 5.46
N THR A 99 -8.86 9.20 5.64
CA THR A 99 -9.81 9.81 4.71
C THR A 99 -9.17 10.03 3.33
N LEU A 100 -7.92 10.50 3.29
CA LEU A 100 -7.18 10.70 2.04
C LEU A 100 -6.91 9.38 1.32
N GLU A 101 -6.57 8.33 2.07
CA GLU A 101 -6.44 6.96 1.56
C GLU A 101 -7.75 6.49 0.92
N LEU A 102 -8.89 6.66 1.59
CA LEU A 102 -10.18 6.23 1.06
C LEU A 102 -10.53 6.96 -0.26
N ILE A 103 -10.27 8.27 -0.33
CA ILE A 103 -10.47 9.05 -1.55
C ILE A 103 -9.59 8.53 -2.69
N ALA A 104 -8.31 8.27 -2.40
CA ALA A 104 -7.36 7.76 -3.37
C ALA A 104 -7.73 6.35 -3.84
N PHE A 105 -8.11 5.47 -2.92
CA PHE A 105 -8.58 4.11 -3.21
C PHE A 105 -9.82 4.09 -4.12
N VAL A 106 -10.80 4.96 -3.86
CA VAL A 106 -11.97 5.11 -4.73
C VAL A 106 -11.56 5.62 -6.11
N ALA A 107 -10.63 6.58 -6.19
CA ALA A 107 -10.10 7.05 -7.47
C ALA A 107 -9.39 5.93 -8.24
N GLU A 108 -8.60 5.10 -7.57
CA GLU A 108 -7.95 3.91 -8.15
C GLU A 108 -8.98 2.93 -8.74
N ILE A 109 -10.05 2.61 -8.01
CA ILE A 109 -11.14 1.74 -8.49
C ILE A 109 -11.75 2.30 -9.77
N VAL A 110 -12.15 3.58 -9.75
CA VAL A 110 -12.81 4.23 -10.87
C VAL A 110 -11.89 4.27 -12.09
N LEU A 111 -10.62 4.63 -11.91
CA LEU A 111 -9.63 4.70 -12.99
C LEU A 111 -9.31 3.32 -13.57
N LEU A 112 -9.16 2.29 -12.73
CA LEU A 112 -8.90 0.93 -13.18
C LEU A 112 -10.10 0.37 -13.96
N LEU A 113 -11.32 0.54 -13.46
CA LEU A 113 -12.54 0.14 -14.16
C LEU A 113 -12.68 0.88 -15.49
N LEU A 114 -12.46 2.20 -15.50
CA LEU A 114 -12.49 3.00 -16.71
C LEU A 114 -11.45 2.51 -17.71
N PHE A 115 -10.23 2.21 -17.26
CA PHE A 115 -9.17 1.66 -18.10
C PHE A 115 -9.56 0.31 -18.71
N ILE A 116 -10.11 -0.61 -17.92
CA ILE A 116 -10.56 -1.93 -18.39
C ILE A 116 -11.66 -1.80 -19.46
N ILE A 117 -12.66 -0.95 -19.20
CA ILE A 117 -13.79 -0.74 -20.12
C ILE A 117 -13.32 -0.08 -21.42
N THR A 118 -12.36 0.83 -21.34
CA THR A 118 -11.89 1.60 -22.51
C THR A 118 -10.74 0.93 -23.26
N LEU A 119 -10.22 -0.19 -22.76
CA LEU A 119 -9.05 -0.87 -23.31
C LEU A 119 -9.30 -1.32 -24.76
N GLY A 120 -8.52 -0.79 -25.70
CA GLY A 120 -8.65 -1.07 -27.13
C GLY A 120 -9.78 -0.31 -27.85
N ARG A 121 -10.54 0.54 -27.14
CA ARG A 121 -11.58 1.41 -27.72
C ARG A 121 -11.11 2.86 -27.89
N LEU A 122 -10.22 3.33 -27.01
CA LEU A 122 -9.68 4.69 -27.04
C LEU A 122 -8.31 4.77 -27.71
N ARG A 123 -7.87 6.01 -28.01
CA ARG A 123 -6.50 6.28 -28.49
C ARG A 123 -5.50 5.80 -27.43
N PRO A 124 -4.39 5.14 -27.83
CA PRO A 124 -3.40 4.59 -26.88
C PRO A 124 -2.87 5.59 -25.84
N MET A 125 -2.76 6.87 -26.22
CA MET A 125 -2.33 7.94 -25.33
C MET A 125 -3.31 8.20 -24.17
N ILE A 126 -4.62 7.99 -24.38
CA ILE A 126 -5.62 8.15 -23.33
C ILE A 126 -5.50 6.98 -22.35
N SER A 127 -5.35 5.75 -22.85
CA SER A 127 -5.09 4.57 -22.00
C SER A 127 -3.81 4.73 -21.19
N LEU A 128 -2.76 5.32 -21.77
CA LEU A 128 -1.51 5.63 -21.07
C LEU A 128 -1.75 6.67 -19.96
N ALA A 129 -2.46 7.76 -20.26
CA ALA A 129 -2.78 8.80 -19.28
C ALA A 129 -3.63 8.26 -18.12
N LEU A 130 -4.65 7.44 -18.39
CA LEU A 130 -5.47 6.80 -17.36
C LEU A 130 -4.62 5.95 -16.41
N MET A 131 -3.73 5.11 -16.95
CA MET A 131 -2.87 4.25 -16.14
C MET A 131 -1.79 5.05 -15.39
N ALA A 132 -1.30 6.15 -15.97
CA ALA A 132 -0.36 7.04 -15.29
C ALA A 132 -1.02 7.77 -14.11
N ILE A 133 -2.26 8.25 -14.27
CA ILE A 133 -3.02 8.88 -13.18
C ILE A 133 -3.34 7.84 -12.10
N TYR A 134 -3.75 6.62 -12.49
CA TYR A 134 -3.93 5.50 -11.55
C TYR A 134 -2.67 5.27 -10.71
N PHE A 135 -1.49 5.23 -11.36
CA PHE A 135 -0.22 5.05 -10.66
C PHE A 135 0.07 6.17 -9.65
N ILE A 136 -0.26 7.42 -9.97
CA ILE A 136 -0.08 8.55 -9.05
C ILE A 136 -0.96 8.40 -7.82
N PHE A 137 -2.23 8.01 -7.99
CA PHE A 137 -3.12 7.76 -6.86
C PHE A 137 -2.65 6.57 -6.02
N ALA A 138 -2.25 5.46 -6.65
CA ALA A 138 -1.68 4.32 -5.95
C ALA A 138 -0.45 4.73 -5.12
N ALA A 139 0.52 5.43 -5.73
CA ALA A 139 1.70 5.92 -5.03
C ALA A 139 1.33 6.87 -3.86
N PHE A 140 0.33 7.74 -4.06
CA PHE A 140 -0.19 8.61 -3.01
C PHE A 140 -0.80 7.81 -1.86
N SER A 141 -1.64 6.80 -2.12
CA SER A 141 -2.18 5.89 -1.11
C SER A 141 -1.06 5.22 -0.30
N GLY A 142 -0.01 4.74 -0.98
CA GLY A 142 1.17 4.15 -0.35
C GLY A 142 1.91 5.13 0.56
N VAL A 143 2.08 6.39 0.14
CA VAL A 143 2.67 7.44 0.97
C VAL A 143 1.80 7.73 2.20
N VAL A 144 0.50 7.84 2.02
CA VAL A 144 -0.42 8.16 3.11
C VAL A 144 -0.44 7.06 4.16
N ILE A 145 -0.57 5.79 3.76
CA ILE A 145 -0.63 4.68 4.74
C ILE A 145 0.73 4.43 5.42
N THR A 146 1.85 4.60 4.70
CA THR A 146 3.18 4.47 5.31
C THR A 146 3.49 5.63 6.26
N SER A 147 2.90 6.82 6.05
CA SER A 147 3.02 7.92 7.01
C SER A 147 2.37 7.58 8.36
N VAL A 148 1.22 6.87 8.35
CA VAL A 148 0.58 6.37 9.57
C VAL A 148 1.46 5.34 10.26
N ASN A 149 2.03 4.40 9.51
CA ASN A 149 2.98 3.42 10.05
C ASN A 149 4.21 4.10 10.70
N SER A 150 4.79 5.11 10.03
CA SER A 150 5.92 5.87 10.58
C SER A 150 5.53 6.58 11.88
N TRP A 151 4.35 7.20 11.93
CA TRP A 151 3.85 7.84 13.15
C TRP A 151 3.64 6.81 14.29
N MET A 152 3.13 5.62 14.00
CA MET A 152 2.98 4.55 15.00
C MET A 152 4.32 4.12 15.62
N ASN A 153 5.41 4.17 14.85
CA ASN A 153 6.75 3.86 15.35
C ASN A 153 7.36 4.99 16.19
N VAL A 154 7.10 6.25 15.82
CA VAL A 154 7.59 7.45 16.53
C VAL A 154 6.43 8.44 16.72
N PRO A 155 5.60 8.26 17.75
CA PRO A 155 4.45 9.14 17.99
C PRO A 155 4.87 10.56 18.34
N TRP A 156 4.18 11.54 17.76
CA TRP A 156 4.39 12.97 18.01
C TRP A 156 3.11 13.77 17.73
N GLY A 157 3.05 15.01 18.21
CA GLY A 157 1.93 15.93 17.96
C GLY A 157 0.67 15.64 18.78
N THR A 158 0.67 14.57 19.57
CA THR A 158 -0.46 14.17 20.43
C THR A 158 -0.35 14.65 21.87
N ALA A 159 0.82 14.56 22.52
CA ALA A 159 1.00 14.97 23.92
C ALA A 159 -0.20 14.60 24.81
N ASP A 160 -0.84 15.60 25.42
CA ASP A 160 -2.03 15.43 26.26
C ASP A 160 -3.36 15.55 25.50
N LEU A 161 -3.37 15.79 24.19
CA LEU A 161 -4.62 15.87 23.39
C LEU A 161 -5.47 14.62 23.54
N VAL A 162 -4.85 13.44 23.55
CA VAL A 162 -5.56 12.17 23.74
C VAL A 162 -6.15 12.09 25.15
N ARG A 163 -5.45 12.64 26.16
CA ARG A 163 -5.92 12.74 27.54
C ARG A 163 -7.07 13.71 27.73
N THR A 164 -7.15 14.78 26.94
CA THR A 164 -8.27 15.74 26.96
C THR A 164 -9.59 15.07 26.66
N PHE A 165 -9.61 14.15 25.68
CA PHE A 165 -10.80 13.36 25.38
C PHE A 165 -10.92 12.14 26.31
N TYR A 166 -9.80 11.60 26.79
CA TYR A 166 -9.75 10.32 27.50
C TYR A 166 -8.71 10.29 28.65
N PRO A 167 -9.11 10.63 29.88
CA PRO A 167 -8.18 10.93 30.97
C PRO A 167 -7.36 9.73 31.49
N PHE A 168 -7.73 8.49 31.11
CA PHE A 168 -7.06 7.26 31.53
C PHE A 168 -5.94 6.82 30.57
N THR A 169 -5.69 7.50 29.45
CA THR A 169 -4.62 7.13 28.50
C THR A 169 -3.26 7.71 28.91
N PRO A 170 -2.14 7.05 28.56
CA PRO A 170 -0.82 7.67 28.67
C PRO A 170 -0.68 8.84 27.67
N THR A 171 0.29 9.73 27.92
CA THR A 171 0.69 10.78 26.98
C THR A 171 1.43 10.13 25.81
N PHE A 172 1.01 10.41 24.57
CA PHE A 172 1.63 9.86 23.36
C PHE A 172 2.54 10.91 22.71
N GLY A 173 3.85 10.79 22.93
CA GLY A 173 4.86 11.65 22.30
C GLY A 173 4.79 13.14 22.66
N PRO A 174 5.82 13.93 22.30
CA PRO A 174 5.84 15.38 22.50
C PRO A 174 4.96 16.13 21.47
N LEU A 175 4.54 17.38 21.78
CA LEU A 175 3.81 18.25 20.83
C LEU A 175 4.65 18.62 19.59
N GLN A 176 5.97 18.66 19.76
CA GLN A 176 6.92 19.08 18.72
C GLN A 176 7.82 17.91 18.36
N VAL A 177 8.10 17.76 17.07
CA VAL A 177 9.03 16.75 16.59
C VAL A 177 10.47 17.18 16.91
N SER A 178 11.22 16.33 17.62
CA SER A 178 12.65 16.53 17.81
C SER A 178 13.43 16.24 16.52
N SER A 179 14.62 16.81 16.34
CA SER A 179 15.47 16.56 15.18
C SER A 179 15.76 15.06 14.96
N ASP A 180 15.93 14.31 16.05
CA ASP A 180 16.24 12.88 16.00
C ASP A 180 14.99 12.06 15.66
N SER A 181 13.84 12.40 16.24
CA SER A 181 12.54 11.81 15.89
C SER A 181 12.21 12.04 14.41
N PHE A 182 12.53 13.20 13.87
CA PHE A 182 12.32 13.51 12.46
C PHE A 182 13.18 12.66 11.53
N MET A 183 14.45 12.44 11.88
CA MET A 183 15.34 11.57 11.11
C MET A 183 14.83 10.13 11.11
N ASN A 184 14.41 9.62 12.28
CA ASN A 184 13.85 8.27 12.39
C ASN A 184 12.55 8.10 11.61
N LEU A 185 11.65 9.09 11.67
CA LEU A 185 10.42 9.11 10.87
C LEU A 185 10.72 9.06 9.37
N ARG A 186 11.70 9.84 8.91
CA ARG A 186 12.15 9.83 7.51
C ARG A 186 12.69 8.46 7.10
N LEU A 187 13.55 7.86 7.91
CA LEU A 187 14.15 6.56 7.62
C LEU A 187 13.10 5.45 7.54
N ILE A 188 12.15 5.40 8.48
CA ILE A 188 11.07 4.41 8.52
C ILE A 188 10.10 4.61 7.34
N PHE A 189 9.81 5.87 7.00
CA PHE A 189 8.97 6.19 5.86
C PHE A 189 9.60 5.73 4.53
N LEU A 190 10.89 6.06 4.32
CA LEU A 190 11.61 5.64 3.12
C LEU A 190 11.75 4.12 3.03
N SER A 191 12.09 3.43 4.13
CA SER A 191 12.26 1.97 4.12
C SER A 191 10.95 1.25 3.84
N SER A 192 9.84 1.75 4.40
CA SER A 192 8.49 1.24 4.14
C SER A 192 8.14 1.41 2.67
N TYR A 193 8.30 2.62 2.12
CA TYR A 193 7.95 2.92 0.73
C TYR A 193 8.77 2.11 -0.29
N LEU A 194 10.09 1.97 -0.08
CA LEU A 194 10.96 1.19 -0.96
C LEU A 194 10.63 -0.31 -0.95
N SER A 195 10.15 -0.83 0.18
CA SER A 195 9.75 -2.24 0.30
C SER A 195 8.54 -2.57 -0.59
N TYR A 196 7.61 -1.62 -0.79
CA TYR A 196 6.44 -1.84 -1.68
C TYR A 196 6.78 -1.87 -3.18
N GLY A 197 7.94 -1.33 -3.59
CA GLY A 197 8.44 -1.44 -4.97
C GLY A 197 9.12 -2.78 -5.30
N SER A 198 9.37 -3.61 -4.28
CA SER A 198 10.20 -4.83 -4.37
C SER A 198 9.49 -6.03 -5.00
N ALA A 199 8.17 -6.01 -5.23
CA ALA A 199 7.49 -7.12 -5.92
C ALA A 199 8.05 -7.34 -7.35
N SER A 200 8.49 -6.26 -8.02
CA SER A 200 9.20 -6.35 -9.30
C SER A 200 10.63 -6.92 -9.17
N GLN A 201 11.29 -6.68 -8.03
CA GLN A 201 12.62 -7.22 -7.72
C GLN A 201 12.56 -8.69 -7.32
N ALA A 202 11.49 -9.15 -6.66
CA ALA A 202 11.27 -10.55 -6.33
C ALA A 202 11.04 -11.41 -7.59
N ILE A 203 10.32 -10.87 -8.59
CA ILE A 203 10.14 -11.54 -9.90
C ILE A 203 11.45 -11.52 -10.71
N GLN A 204 12.24 -10.44 -10.67
CA GLN A 204 13.56 -10.40 -11.31
C GLN A 204 14.57 -11.34 -10.63
N ALA A 205 14.56 -11.43 -9.29
CA ALA A 205 15.39 -12.37 -8.53
C ALA A 205 15.00 -13.83 -8.80
N TRP A 206 13.73 -14.10 -9.09
CA TRP A 206 13.27 -15.43 -9.48
C TRP A 206 13.60 -15.79 -10.94
N GLN A 207 13.66 -14.81 -11.85
CA GLN A 207 14.05 -15.04 -13.25
C GLN A 207 15.56 -15.21 -13.45
N TYR A 208 16.39 -14.76 -12.50
CA TYR A 208 17.83 -15.01 -12.48
C TYR A 208 18.25 -15.66 -11.16
N PRO A 209 17.96 -16.96 -10.95
CA PRO A 209 18.67 -17.70 -9.91
C PRO A 209 20.15 -17.65 -10.29
N SER A 210 20.98 -17.15 -9.39
CA SER A 210 22.43 -17.13 -9.53
C SER A 210 22.90 -18.52 -9.97
N ARG A 211 23.37 -18.66 -11.21
CA ARG A 211 24.12 -19.85 -11.60
C ARG A 211 25.37 -19.86 -10.73
N SER A 212 25.49 -20.85 -9.85
CA SER A 212 26.77 -21.19 -9.25
C SER A 212 27.75 -21.43 -10.40
N VAL A 213 28.80 -20.62 -10.45
CA VAL A 213 29.97 -20.95 -11.24
C VAL A 213 30.66 -22.05 -10.46
N ASP A 214 30.23 -23.29 -10.67
CA ASP A 214 31.00 -24.46 -10.28
C ASP A 214 32.13 -24.58 -11.29
N SER A 215 33.32 -24.10 -10.92
CA SER A 215 34.56 -24.33 -11.66
C SER A 215 35.54 -25.09 -10.77
N TYR A 216 35.66 -26.38 -11.06
CA TYR A 216 36.94 -27.10 -11.00
C TYR A 216 37.83 -26.62 -12.14
#